data_AF-A0ABD3NRX5-F1
#
_entry.id   AF-A0ABD3NRX5-F1
#
_cell.length_a   1.000
_cell.length_b   1.000
_cell.length_c   1.000
_cell.angle_alpha   90.00
_cell.angle_beta   90.00
_cell.angle_gamma   90.00
#
_symmetry.space_group_name_H-M   'P 1'
#
loop_
_entity.id
_entity.type
_entity.pdbx_description
1 polymer ?
#
loop_
_entity_poly.entity_id
_entity_poly.type
_entity_poly.pdbx_seq_one_letter_code
_entity_poly.pdbx_strand_id
1 'polypeptide(L)'
;MQATRREVFAKLSQLTEFATKQPSPACKPNLDLALPNLGWDNTTKFEKIYFYHVRKAYVNETHLHFQEYSTHNSYFVLLCILSFRGGTSLAQYFKKVATHYGLGFQHVEWKAAEEPAAEPSTKATFYVTHLREPVDRAISHFKYQGKWDCKDLGAWFNLPMHDWAPTQHNAKKIETWNKSGGHDEYTCNPSGGFRLAECAVNCYTQWISGLSCPQYNISADVQYKVASARLRRYNFVIILEKLKDKKYAEAIEKFFGVDGVTKKRSAFCERASHSANKLNPTNITNETRQELANLNELDLRLYNNLSDCGDEFNFGRLQFSARVKQG
;
A
#
# COMPACT_ATOMS: atom_id res chain seq x y z
N MET A 1 -19.30 7.67 -8.83
CA MET A 1 -19.77 9.00 -8.38
C MET A 1 -18.98 9.40 -7.15
N GLN A 2 -18.43 10.61 -7.09
CA GLN A 2 -17.85 11.13 -5.86
C GLN A 2 -19.00 11.60 -4.97
N ALA A 3 -19.06 11.13 -3.73
CA ALA A 3 -20.04 11.59 -2.76
C ALA A 3 -19.93 13.12 -2.61
N THR A 4 -21.06 13.81 -2.57
CA THR A 4 -21.03 15.26 -2.37
C THR A 4 -20.48 15.56 -0.98
N ARG A 5 -19.84 16.73 -0.80
CA ARG A 5 -19.36 17.18 0.53
C ARG A 5 -20.47 17.03 1.58
N ARG A 6 -21.71 17.38 1.23
CA ARG A 6 -22.88 17.27 2.11
C ARG A 6 -23.16 15.83 2.55
N GLU A 7 -23.07 14.85 1.65
CA GLU A 7 -23.28 13.42 1.97
C GLU A 7 -22.20 12.89 2.92
N VAL A 8 -20.94 13.27 2.72
CA VAL A 8 -19.84 12.86 3.59
C VAL A 8 -20.09 13.34 5.03
N PHE A 9 -20.40 14.63 5.21
CA PHE A 9 -20.65 15.19 6.54
C PHE A 9 -21.91 14.61 7.19
N ALA A 10 -22.96 14.34 6.41
CA ALA A 10 -24.18 13.72 6.93
C ALA A 10 -23.94 12.31 7.50
N LYS A 11 -22.95 11.56 6.97
CA LYS A 11 -22.61 10.20 7.41
C LYS A 11 -21.44 10.13 8.38
N LEU A 12 -20.78 11.25 8.69
CA LEU A 12 -19.50 11.24 9.39
C LEU A 12 -19.58 10.62 10.81
N SER A 13 -20.66 10.89 11.54
CA SER A 13 -20.89 10.29 12.86
C SER A 13 -21.02 8.77 12.78
N GLN A 14 -21.85 8.28 11.84
CA GLN A 14 -22.06 6.86 11.61
C GLN A 14 -20.77 6.14 11.17
N LEU A 15 -19.98 6.75 10.29
CA LEU A 15 -18.69 6.21 9.86
C LEU A 15 -17.70 6.10 11.02
N THR A 16 -17.67 7.11 11.88
CA THR A 16 -16.80 7.13 13.06
C THR A 16 -17.22 6.03 14.05
N GLU A 17 -18.51 5.94 14.37
CA GLU A 17 -19.06 4.90 15.25
C GLU A 17 -18.84 3.49 14.69
N PHE A 18 -19.03 3.30 13.38
CA PHE A 18 -18.73 2.05 12.73
C PHE A 18 -17.25 1.69 12.90
N ALA A 19 -16.34 2.62 12.60
CA ALA A 19 -14.91 2.39 12.65
C ALA A 19 -14.42 1.99 14.06
N THR A 20 -14.98 2.56 15.13
CA THR A 20 -14.56 2.20 16.49
C THR A 20 -15.04 0.81 16.92
N LYS A 21 -16.16 0.33 16.38
CA LYS A 21 -16.74 -0.97 16.73
C LYS A 21 -16.18 -2.14 15.93
N GLN A 22 -15.70 -1.90 14.71
CA GLN A 22 -15.19 -2.97 13.86
C GLN A 22 -13.76 -3.36 14.25
N PRO A 23 -13.40 -4.65 14.25
CA PRO A 23 -12.01 -5.07 14.39
C PRO A 23 -11.18 -4.60 13.19
N SER A 24 -9.85 -4.56 13.35
CA SER A 24 -8.96 -4.30 12.22
C SER A 24 -8.95 -5.49 11.26
N PRO A 25 -9.18 -5.29 9.95
CA PRO A 25 -9.07 -6.35 8.95
C PRO A 25 -7.63 -6.78 8.65
N ALA A 26 -6.62 -6.13 9.24
CA ALA A 26 -5.25 -6.63 9.24
C ALA A 26 -5.01 -7.68 10.35
N CYS A 27 -5.80 -7.64 11.42
CA CYS A 27 -5.71 -8.56 12.55
C CYS A 27 -6.72 -9.71 12.41
N LYS A 28 -7.94 -9.38 11.99
CA LYS A 28 -9.05 -10.31 11.85
C LYS A 28 -9.75 -10.05 10.51
N PRO A 29 -9.41 -10.80 9.44
CA PRO A 29 -10.09 -10.67 8.16
C PRO A 29 -11.60 -10.74 8.32
N ASN A 30 -12.32 -9.88 7.61
CA ASN A 30 -13.78 -9.94 7.55
C ASN A 30 -14.20 -10.82 6.38
N LEU A 31 -14.97 -11.87 6.67
CA LEU A 31 -15.45 -12.82 5.66
C LEU A 31 -16.87 -12.52 5.17
N ASP A 32 -17.53 -11.57 5.83
CA ASP A 32 -18.87 -11.14 5.47
C ASP A 32 -18.81 -10.14 4.32
N LEU A 33 -19.91 -10.06 3.57
CA LEU A 33 -20.07 -9.10 2.49
C LEU A 33 -20.40 -7.73 3.08
N ALA A 34 -19.58 -6.72 2.78
CA ALA A 34 -19.87 -5.35 3.17
C ALA A 34 -21.13 -4.84 2.44
N LEU A 35 -22.04 -4.19 3.16
CA LEU A 35 -23.28 -3.62 2.61
C LEU A 35 -23.24 -2.08 2.57
N PRO A 36 -23.99 -1.41 1.65
CA PRO A 36 -23.97 0.05 1.51
C PRO A 36 -24.40 0.84 2.76
N ASN A 37 -25.16 0.21 3.66
CA ASN A 37 -25.66 0.78 4.92
C ASN A 37 -24.68 0.62 6.10
N LEU A 38 -23.40 0.34 5.83
CA LEU A 38 -22.39 0.01 6.83
C LEU A 38 -22.70 -1.29 7.61
N GLY A 39 -23.57 -2.14 7.07
CA GLY A 39 -23.83 -3.48 7.57
C GLY A 39 -22.91 -4.54 6.95
N TRP A 40 -23.06 -5.77 7.44
CA TRP A 40 -22.42 -6.97 6.92
C TRP A 40 -23.50 -8.02 6.63
N ASP A 41 -23.32 -8.77 5.55
CA ASP A 41 -24.15 -9.92 5.19
C ASP A 41 -23.32 -11.19 5.23
N ASN A 42 -23.85 -12.26 5.82
CA ASN A 42 -23.14 -13.54 5.99
C ASN A 42 -22.89 -14.29 4.66
N THR A 43 -23.26 -13.71 3.50
CA THR A 43 -22.91 -14.23 2.18
C THR A 43 -21.40 -14.21 1.97
N THR A 44 -20.79 -15.38 2.03
CA THR A 44 -19.35 -15.60 1.78
C THR A 44 -19.04 -15.92 0.31
N LYS A 45 -20.05 -15.92 -0.56
CA LYS A 45 -19.91 -16.27 -1.99
C LYS A 45 -19.45 -15.06 -2.80
N PHE A 46 -18.19 -14.70 -2.66
CA PHE A 46 -17.56 -13.68 -3.48
C PHE A 46 -17.45 -14.15 -4.94
N GLU A 47 -17.64 -13.23 -5.88
CA GLU A 47 -17.49 -13.45 -7.32
C GLU A 47 -16.26 -12.73 -7.89
N LYS A 48 -15.69 -11.78 -7.14
CA LYS A 48 -14.57 -10.92 -7.57
C LYS A 48 -13.63 -10.63 -6.40
N ILE A 49 -12.33 -10.59 -6.66
CA ILE A 49 -11.34 -9.97 -5.77
C ILE A 49 -11.04 -8.57 -6.31
N TYR A 50 -11.21 -7.56 -5.45
CA TYR A 50 -10.76 -6.20 -5.70
C TYR A 50 -9.48 -5.96 -4.89
N PHE A 51 -8.37 -5.72 -5.59
CA PHE A 51 -7.09 -5.38 -4.98
C PHE A 51 -6.77 -3.90 -5.20
N TYR A 52 -6.81 -3.13 -4.12
CA TYR A 52 -6.29 -1.77 -4.11
C TYR A 52 -4.79 -1.80 -3.82
N HIS A 53 -3.98 -1.52 -4.83
CA HIS A 53 -2.54 -1.43 -4.72
C HIS A 53 -2.16 -0.04 -4.22
N VAL A 54 -1.70 0.00 -2.98
CA VAL A 54 -1.13 1.21 -2.42
C VAL A 54 0.33 1.37 -2.85
N ARG A 55 0.65 2.42 -3.62
CA ARG A 55 2.01 2.61 -4.15
C ARG A 55 3.07 2.76 -3.06
N LYS A 56 4.23 2.15 -3.34
CA LYS A 56 5.49 2.28 -2.58
C LYS A 56 5.43 1.93 -1.12
N ALA A 57 4.57 0.97 -0.84
CA ALA A 57 4.55 0.27 0.42
C ALA A 57 5.81 -0.65 0.63
N TYR A 58 6.91 -0.53 -0.14
CA TYR A 58 8.15 -1.30 0.14
C TYR A 58 9.49 -0.66 -0.34
N VAL A 59 10.53 -0.69 0.51
CA VAL A 59 11.97 -0.58 0.16
C VAL A 59 12.70 -1.76 0.75
N ASN A 60 13.64 -2.28 -0.03
CA ASN A 60 14.78 -3.00 0.51
C ASN A 60 15.82 -1.98 0.98
N GLU A 61 15.75 -1.56 2.24
CA GLU A 61 16.95 -1.05 2.91
C GLU A 61 17.55 -2.22 3.66
N THR A 62 18.44 -2.93 3.00
CA THR A 62 19.48 -3.64 3.73
C THR A 62 20.35 -2.54 4.33
N HIS A 63 20.05 -2.12 5.56
CA HIS A 63 21.04 -1.51 6.44
C HIS A 63 22.13 -2.58 6.63
N LEU A 64 23.06 -2.65 5.68
CA LEU A 64 24.38 -3.18 5.96
C LEU A 64 25.01 -2.14 6.89
N HIS A 65 24.76 -2.29 8.20
CA HIS A 65 25.77 -1.88 9.16
C HIS A 65 27.00 -2.71 8.83
N PHE A 66 27.88 -2.19 7.97
CA PHE A 66 29.29 -2.52 8.03
C PHE A 66 29.77 -1.91 9.35
N GLN A 67 29.54 -2.62 10.47
CA GLN A 67 30.52 -2.53 11.53
C GLN A 67 31.75 -3.22 10.98
N GLU A 68 32.84 -2.46 10.81
CA GLU A 68 34.18 -3.00 10.62
C GLU A 68 34.53 -3.85 11.84
N TYR A 69 34.11 -5.11 11.85
CA TYR A 69 34.65 -6.09 12.76
C TYR A 69 35.84 -6.77 12.09
N SER A 70 36.99 -6.38 12.63
CA SER A 70 38.31 -6.96 12.49
C SER A 70 38.30 -8.48 12.32
N THR A 71 39.23 -8.91 11.47
CA THR A 71 39.66 -10.27 11.13
C THR A 71 39.58 -11.27 12.29
N HIS A 72 38.75 -12.32 12.14
CA HIS A 72 39.16 -13.74 12.14
C HIS A 72 37.96 -14.70 12.22
N ASN A 73 38.07 -15.80 11.46
CA ASN A 73 37.29 -17.04 11.49
C ASN A 73 35.82 -17.05 11.02
N SER A 74 35.68 -17.38 9.73
CA SER A 74 34.86 -18.47 9.18
C SER A 74 33.62 -18.89 9.96
N TYR A 75 32.49 -18.23 9.69
CA TYR A 75 31.17 -18.80 9.37
C TYR A 75 30.29 -17.63 8.91
N PHE A 76 30.48 -17.18 7.66
CA PHE A 76 29.60 -16.17 7.06
C PHE A 76 28.31 -16.85 6.60
N VAL A 77 27.35 -17.00 7.51
CA VAL A 77 25.97 -17.22 7.12
C VAL A 77 25.50 -15.92 6.48
N LEU A 78 25.54 -15.90 5.15
CA LEU A 78 24.95 -14.85 4.33
C LEU A 78 23.43 -14.89 4.58
N LEU A 79 22.98 -14.18 5.62
CA LEU A 79 21.58 -13.89 5.85
C LEU A 79 21.14 -12.94 4.71
N CYS A 80 20.81 -13.50 3.54
CA CYS A 80 20.09 -12.79 2.50
C CYS A 80 18.68 -12.50 3.03
N ILE A 81 18.57 -11.43 3.80
CA ILE A 81 17.32 -10.92 4.37
C ILE A 81 16.28 -10.83 3.25
N LEU A 82 15.16 -11.53 3.47
CA LEU A 82 14.04 -11.68 2.57
C LEU A 82 13.58 -10.30 2.01
N SER A 83 14.00 -9.97 0.79
CA SER A 83 13.56 -8.73 0.14
C SER A 83 12.17 -8.90 -0.51
N PHE A 84 11.12 -8.39 0.14
CA PHE A 84 9.73 -8.51 -0.30
C PHE A 84 9.26 -7.34 -1.16
N ARG A 85 9.11 -7.50 -2.48
CA ARG A 85 8.63 -6.40 -3.35
C ARG A 85 7.10 -6.30 -3.30
N GLY A 86 6.58 -5.48 -2.38
CA GLY A 86 5.18 -5.47 -1.91
C GLY A 86 4.08 -5.51 -2.98
N GLY A 87 3.68 -4.36 -3.53
CA GLY A 87 2.37 -4.26 -4.19
C GLY A 87 2.24 -4.94 -5.56
N THR A 88 3.23 -4.85 -6.46
CA THR A 88 3.17 -5.54 -7.76
C THR A 88 3.19 -7.07 -7.59
N SER A 89 3.97 -7.59 -6.65
CA SER A 89 4.00 -9.03 -6.36
C SER A 89 2.68 -9.49 -5.75
N LEU A 90 2.10 -8.71 -4.84
CA LEU A 90 0.78 -8.97 -4.28
C LEU A 90 -0.32 -8.94 -5.35
N ALA A 91 -0.30 -8.01 -6.30
CA ALA A 91 -1.27 -8.00 -7.40
C ALA A 91 -1.25 -9.31 -8.20
N GLN A 92 -0.07 -9.86 -8.47
CA GLN A 92 0.07 -11.13 -9.16
C GLN A 92 -0.33 -12.31 -8.29
N TYR A 93 -0.01 -12.27 -7.00
CA TYR A 93 -0.47 -13.25 -6.02
C TYR A 93 -2.00 -13.30 -6.00
N PHE A 94 -2.70 -12.16 -5.87
CA PHE A 94 -4.15 -12.12 -5.87
C PHE A 94 -4.78 -12.48 -7.22
N LYS A 95 -4.12 -12.17 -8.34
CA LYS A 95 -4.53 -12.69 -9.65
C LYS A 95 -4.48 -14.23 -9.67
N LYS A 96 -3.44 -14.83 -9.08
CA LYS A 96 -3.32 -16.29 -8.94
C LYS A 96 -4.41 -16.85 -8.02
N VAL A 97 -4.69 -16.21 -6.89
CA VAL A 97 -5.80 -16.58 -5.97
C VAL A 97 -7.13 -16.54 -6.71
N ALA A 98 -7.44 -15.44 -7.39
CA ALA A 98 -8.69 -15.30 -8.14
C ALA A 98 -8.82 -16.40 -9.22
N THR A 99 -7.74 -16.68 -9.95
CA THR A 99 -7.72 -17.75 -10.96
C THR A 99 -7.96 -19.13 -10.33
N HIS A 100 -7.34 -19.42 -9.18
CA HIS A 100 -7.49 -20.69 -8.47
C HIS A 100 -8.94 -20.97 -8.07
N TYR A 101 -9.71 -19.93 -7.71
CA TYR A 101 -11.11 -20.05 -7.29
C TYR A 101 -12.14 -19.69 -8.38
N GLY A 102 -11.69 -19.38 -9.61
CA GLY A 102 -12.59 -18.98 -10.70
C GLY A 102 -13.29 -17.62 -10.49
N LEU A 103 -12.65 -16.71 -9.76
CA LEU A 103 -13.16 -15.37 -9.44
C LEU A 103 -12.69 -14.33 -10.48
N GLY A 104 -13.46 -13.25 -10.61
CA GLY A 104 -12.98 -12.03 -11.26
C GLY A 104 -11.83 -11.40 -10.48
N PHE A 105 -10.92 -10.70 -11.16
CA PHE A 105 -9.84 -9.95 -10.51
C PHE A 105 -9.80 -8.52 -11.04
N GLN A 106 -9.84 -7.55 -10.14
CA GLN A 106 -9.70 -6.12 -10.44
C GLN A 106 -8.54 -5.54 -9.63
N HIS A 107 -7.60 -4.88 -10.31
CA HIS A 107 -6.44 -4.22 -9.72
C HIS A 107 -6.51 -2.72 -9.98
N VAL A 108 -6.42 -1.90 -8.93
CA VAL A 108 -6.43 -0.43 -9.00
C VAL A 108 -5.22 0.13 -8.26
N GLU A 109 -4.51 1.10 -8.86
CA GLU A 109 -3.28 1.70 -8.29
C GLU A 109 -3.23 3.24 -8.38
N TRP A 110 -3.94 3.85 -9.33
CA TRP A 110 -3.75 5.26 -9.72
C TRP A 110 -4.91 6.19 -9.41
N LYS A 111 -5.94 5.65 -8.77
CA LYS A 111 -7.19 6.36 -8.47
C LYS A 111 -7.48 6.19 -6.99
N ALA A 112 -8.38 7.02 -6.46
CA ALA A 112 -8.91 6.80 -5.12
C ALA A 112 -9.46 5.38 -4.97
N ALA A 113 -9.36 4.85 -3.76
CA ALA A 113 -9.91 3.56 -3.41
C ALA A 113 -11.42 3.53 -3.63
N GLU A 114 -11.92 2.46 -4.25
CA GLU A 114 -13.34 2.17 -4.31
C GLU A 114 -13.89 2.01 -2.88
N GLU A 115 -15.06 2.59 -2.64
CA GLU A 115 -15.81 2.39 -1.41
C GLU A 115 -16.48 1.01 -1.48
N PRO A 116 -16.27 0.11 -0.51
CA PRO A 116 -16.89 -1.21 -0.53
C PRO A 116 -18.41 -1.11 -0.69
N ALA A 117 -18.96 -1.88 -1.63
CA ALA A 117 -20.39 -1.87 -1.98
C ALA A 117 -20.94 -0.50 -2.44
N ALA A 118 -20.11 0.38 -3.00
CA ALA A 118 -20.56 1.67 -3.53
C ALA A 118 -21.41 1.53 -4.79
N GLU A 119 -21.10 0.56 -5.63
CA GLU A 119 -22.01 0.19 -6.71
C GLU A 119 -22.99 -0.87 -6.15
N PRO A 120 -24.28 -0.82 -6.52
CA PRO A 120 -25.21 -1.95 -6.36
C PRO A 120 -24.82 -3.11 -7.29
N SER A 121 -23.51 -3.29 -7.52
CA SER A 121 -22.95 -4.30 -8.39
C SER A 121 -23.52 -5.63 -7.96
N THR A 122 -24.04 -6.38 -8.92
CA THR A 122 -24.61 -7.71 -8.73
C THR A 122 -23.60 -8.73 -8.18
N LYS A 123 -22.34 -8.34 -7.96
CA LYS A 123 -21.23 -9.23 -7.66
C LYS A 123 -20.66 -8.95 -6.27
N ALA A 124 -20.84 -9.91 -5.37
CA ALA A 124 -20.16 -9.93 -4.09
C ALA A 124 -18.64 -9.84 -4.30
N THR A 125 -18.00 -8.83 -3.71
CA THR A 125 -16.58 -8.51 -3.97
C THR A 125 -15.77 -8.62 -2.69
N PHE A 126 -14.64 -9.34 -2.75
CA PHE A 126 -13.67 -9.46 -1.67
C PHE A 126 -12.62 -8.35 -1.81
N TYR A 127 -12.69 -7.35 -0.93
CA TYR A 127 -11.83 -6.16 -0.96
C TYR A 127 -10.54 -6.40 -0.19
N VAL A 128 -9.41 -6.25 -0.87
CA VAL A 128 -8.08 -6.43 -0.29
C VAL A 128 -7.19 -5.24 -0.61
N THR A 129 -6.36 -4.88 0.35
CA THR A 129 -5.29 -3.90 0.17
C THR A 129 -4.08 -4.29 0.99
N HIS A 130 -3.04 -3.47 0.93
CA HIS A 130 -1.89 -3.60 1.80
C HIS A 130 -1.44 -2.22 2.29
N LEU A 131 -0.83 -2.21 3.47
CA LEU A 131 -0.26 -1.04 4.10
C LEU A 131 1.21 -1.29 4.44
N ARG A 132 1.90 -0.18 4.62
CA ARG A 132 3.27 -0.08 5.10
C ARG A 132 3.34 1.09 6.08
N GLU A 133 4.25 1.03 7.03
CA GLU A 133 4.61 2.18 7.86
C GLU A 133 4.79 3.44 6.97
N PRO A 134 4.03 4.52 7.24
CA PRO A 134 3.96 5.71 6.40
C PRO A 134 5.29 6.43 6.14
N VAL A 135 6.19 6.54 7.13
CA VAL A 135 7.48 7.22 6.97
C VAL A 135 8.39 6.44 6.02
N ASP A 136 8.51 5.14 6.25
CA ASP A 136 9.24 4.21 5.39
C ASP A 136 8.63 4.14 3.98
N ARG A 137 7.31 4.31 3.85
CA ARG A 137 6.62 4.44 2.56
C ARG A 137 7.04 5.73 1.85
N ALA A 138 7.07 6.86 2.54
CA ALA A 138 7.48 8.14 1.96
C ALA A 138 8.95 8.10 1.50
N ILE A 139 9.85 7.58 2.34
CA ILE A 139 11.28 7.39 2.02
C ILE A 139 11.45 6.47 0.79
N SER A 140 10.69 5.37 0.74
CA SER A 140 10.66 4.49 -0.41
C SER A 140 10.32 5.17 -1.70
N HIS A 141 9.27 5.98 -1.60
CA HIS A 141 8.72 6.65 -2.75
C HIS A 141 9.74 7.64 -3.29
N PHE A 142 10.36 8.39 -2.39
CA PHE A 142 11.43 9.29 -2.71
C PHE A 142 12.59 8.58 -3.40
N LYS A 143 13.16 7.52 -2.80
CA LYS A 143 14.27 6.77 -3.41
C LYS A 143 13.94 6.21 -4.79
N TYR A 144 12.68 5.80 -4.99
CA TYR A 144 12.26 5.18 -6.23
C TYR A 144 12.01 6.17 -7.38
N GLN A 145 11.22 7.22 -7.16
CA GLN A 145 10.84 8.19 -8.21
C GLN A 145 10.89 9.65 -7.76
N GLY A 146 11.01 9.93 -6.46
CA GLY A 146 11.12 11.30 -5.98
C GLY A 146 12.52 11.89 -6.20
N LYS A 147 13.57 11.07 -6.15
CA LYS A 147 14.96 11.53 -6.28
C LYS A 147 15.33 11.83 -7.73
N TRP A 148 14.92 10.97 -8.66
CA TRP A 148 15.03 11.12 -10.11
C TRP A 148 13.79 10.52 -10.78
N ASP A 149 13.45 10.99 -11.98
CA ASP A 149 12.35 10.43 -12.75
C ASP A 149 12.66 8.99 -13.19
N CYS A 150 11.66 8.11 -13.11
CA CYS A 150 11.81 6.71 -13.53
C CYS A 150 12.05 6.54 -15.03
N LYS A 151 11.62 7.48 -15.88
CA LYS A 151 11.91 7.48 -17.31
C LYS A 151 13.38 7.76 -17.56
N ASP A 152 13.95 8.75 -16.89
CA ASP A 152 15.37 9.11 -17.02
C ASP A 152 16.26 7.96 -16.52
N LEU A 153 15.93 7.40 -15.35
CA LEU A 153 16.62 6.21 -14.82
C LEU A 153 16.46 4.99 -15.73
N GLY A 154 15.27 4.78 -16.30
CA GLY A 154 15.00 3.70 -17.24
C GLY A 154 15.80 3.85 -18.53
N ALA A 155 15.91 5.06 -19.06
CA ALA A 155 16.71 5.36 -20.26
C ALA A 155 18.20 5.16 -19.99
N TRP A 156 18.72 5.75 -18.91
CA TRP A 156 20.11 5.60 -18.47
C TRP A 156 20.54 4.13 -18.31
N PHE A 157 19.66 3.30 -17.72
CA PHE A 157 20.01 1.92 -17.42
C PHE A 157 19.96 0.98 -18.64
N ASN A 158 19.16 1.30 -19.66
CA ASN A 158 18.94 0.39 -20.80
C ASN A 158 19.55 0.88 -22.12
N LEU A 159 19.98 2.15 -22.23
CA LEU A 159 20.51 2.71 -23.48
C LEU A 159 22.04 2.92 -23.39
N PRO A 160 22.82 2.39 -24.36
CA PRO A 160 24.28 2.43 -24.32
C PRO A 160 24.92 3.82 -24.55
N MET A 161 24.14 4.84 -24.89
CA MET A 161 24.62 6.20 -25.18
C MET A 161 23.63 7.25 -24.65
N HIS A 162 23.46 7.31 -23.34
CA HIS A 162 22.62 8.33 -22.71
C HIS A 162 23.52 9.37 -22.02
N ASP A 163 23.46 10.63 -22.47
CA ASP A 163 24.30 11.73 -21.94
C ASP A 163 23.95 12.12 -20.49
N TRP A 164 22.81 11.64 -19.99
CA TRP A 164 22.39 11.86 -18.62
C TRP A 164 22.70 10.63 -17.75
N ALA A 165 23.26 10.90 -16.57
CA ALA A 165 23.49 9.92 -15.51
C ALA A 165 22.98 10.46 -14.16
N PRO A 166 22.55 9.60 -13.22
CA PRO A 166 22.16 10.03 -11.90
C PRO A 166 23.40 10.53 -11.13
N THR A 167 23.37 11.78 -10.70
CA THR A 167 24.42 12.43 -9.91
C THR A 167 23.83 13.06 -8.66
N GLN A 168 24.67 13.41 -7.69
CA GLN A 168 24.20 14.17 -6.53
C GLN A 168 23.69 15.57 -6.92
N HIS A 169 24.23 16.17 -7.99
CA HIS A 169 23.84 17.51 -8.43
C HIS A 169 22.42 17.55 -9.04
N ASN A 170 22.04 16.53 -9.81
CA ASN A 170 20.70 16.44 -10.40
C ASN A 170 19.69 15.67 -9.54
N ALA A 171 20.11 15.17 -8.37
CA ALA A 171 19.21 14.52 -7.42
C ALA A 171 18.33 15.56 -6.72
N LYS A 172 17.02 15.32 -6.72
CA LYS A 172 16.12 16.06 -5.81
C LYS A 172 16.44 15.69 -4.35
N LYS A 173 16.13 16.59 -3.44
CA LYS A 173 16.42 16.49 -2.00
C LYS A 173 15.25 15.84 -1.23
N ILE A 174 15.53 15.08 -0.17
CA ILE A 174 14.45 14.46 0.62
C ILE A 174 13.70 15.51 1.44
N GLU A 175 14.41 16.59 1.81
CA GLU A 175 13.90 17.73 2.56
C GLU A 175 12.83 18.50 1.78
N THR A 176 12.85 18.42 0.44
CA THR A 176 11.79 19.00 -0.40
C THR A 176 10.64 18.02 -0.66
N TRP A 177 10.74 16.76 -0.24
CA TRP A 177 9.69 15.73 -0.36
C TRP A 177 8.64 15.85 0.75
N ASN A 178 8.14 17.07 0.96
CA ASN A 178 7.29 17.44 2.09
C ASN A 178 5.91 17.97 1.68
N LYS A 179 5.56 17.84 0.39
CA LYS A 179 4.28 18.29 -0.18
C LYS A 179 3.35 17.12 -0.47
N SER A 180 2.06 17.44 -0.66
CA SER A 180 1.05 16.41 -0.97
C SER A 180 1.38 15.60 -2.23
N GLY A 181 2.00 16.20 -3.25
CA GLY A 181 2.52 15.56 -4.46
C GLY A 181 4.02 15.24 -4.44
N GLY A 182 4.66 15.18 -3.27
CA GLY A 182 6.09 14.94 -3.16
C GLY A 182 6.86 16.24 -3.05
N HIS A 183 7.37 16.72 -4.18
CA HIS A 183 8.08 18.01 -4.24
C HIS A 183 7.15 19.20 -4.43
N ASP A 184 5.96 18.94 -4.97
CA ASP A 184 4.99 19.94 -5.37
C ASP A 184 3.65 19.70 -4.68
N GLU A 185 2.86 20.76 -4.49
CA GLU A 185 1.48 20.60 -4.03
C GLU A 185 0.63 19.94 -5.10
N TYR A 186 -0.28 19.08 -4.66
CA TYR A 186 -1.16 18.37 -5.55
C TYR A 186 -2.19 19.32 -6.16
N THR A 187 -2.31 19.32 -7.50
CA THR A 187 -3.39 20.03 -8.19
C THR A 187 -4.44 19.05 -8.69
N CYS A 188 -5.71 19.39 -8.50
CA CYS A 188 -6.77 18.58 -9.09
C CYS A 188 -6.94 18.91 -10.56
N ASN A 189 -6.85 17.89 -11.40
CA ASN A 189 -7.23 18.04 -12.80
C ASN A 189 -8.77 18.02 -12.93
N PRO A 190 -9.41 19.04 -13.54
CA PRO A 190 -10.85 19.08 -13.80
C PRO A 190 -11.40 17.86 -14.56
N SER A 191 -10.60 17.25 -15.42
CA SER A 191 -10.98 16.11 -16.29
C SER A 191 -10.29 14.79 -15.93
N GLY A 192 -9.39 14.80 -14.94
CA GLY A 192 -8.32 13.78 -14.87
C GLY A 192 -8.06 13.13 -13.52
N GLY A 193 -8.94 13.29 -12.53
CA GLY A 193 -8.83 12.63 -11.22
C GLY A 193 -7.59 13.02 -10.41
N PHE A 194 -7.56 12.60 -9.16
CA PHE A 194 -6.42 12.77 -8.26
C PHE A 194 -5.39 11.66 -8.59
N ARG A 195 -4.40 11.95 -9.45
CA ARG A 195 -3.28 11.04 -9.81
C ARG A 195 -2.29 10.93 -8.66
N LEU A 196 -2.61 10.05 -7.75
CA LEU A 196 -1.93 9.83 -6.49
C LEU A 196 -0.55 9.17 -6.56
N ALA A 197 -0.02 9.13 -7.78
CA ALA A 197 1.24 8.55 -8.19
C ALA A 197 2.45 8.96 -7.36
N GLU A 198 2.49 10.22 -6.92
CA GLU A 198 3.66 10.92 -6.36
C GLU A 198 3.44 11.36 -4.91
N CYS A 199 2.39 10.85 -4.27
CA CYS A 199 2.04 11.32 -2.94
C CYS A 199 3.15 11.02 -1.90
N ALA A 200 3.53 12.04 -1.13
CA ALA A 200 4.49 11.94 -0.04
C ALA A 200 3.85 12.00 1.35
N VAL A 201 2.86 12.88 1.53
CA VAL A 201 2.31 13.22 2.86
C VAL A 201 0.87 12.73 3.00
N ASN A 202 0.53 12.04 4.09
CA ASN A 202 -0.82 11.55 4.43
C ASN A 202 -1.53 10.83 3.28
N CYS A 203 -0.79 9.96 2.59
CA CYS A 203 -1.25 9.33 1.37
C CYS A 203 -2.31 8.27 1.60
N TYR A 204 -2.24 7.44 2.64
CA TYR A 204 -3.31 6.48 2.92
C TYR A 204 -4.62 7.19 3.19
N THR A 205 -4.59 8.22 4.04
CA THR A 205 -5.74 9.07 4.33
C THR A 205 -6.33 9.65 3.06
N GLN A 206 -5.48 10.11 2.15
CA GLN A 206 -5.92 10.68 0.88
C GLN A 206 -6.48 9.62 -0.09
N TRP A 207 -5.69 8.59 -0.36
CA TRP A 207 -5.97 7.49 -1.28
C TRP A 207 -7.26 6.76 -0.91
N ILE A 208 -7.36 6.42 0.37
CA ILE A 208 -8.47 5.63 0.86
C ILE A 208 -9.70 6.49 1.03
N SER A 209 -9.63 7.74 1.49
CA SER A 209 -10.84 8.57 1.59
C SER A 209 -11.43 8.90 0.21
N GLY A 210 -10.57 9.14 -0.78
CA GLY A 210 -10.97 9.66 -2.08
C GLY A 210 -11.49 11.10 -2.05
N LEU A 211 -11.22 11.83 -0.97
CA LEU A 211 -11.75 13.18 -0.68
C LEU A 211 -10.67 14.27 -0.76
N SER A 212 -9.50 13.93 -1.27
CA SER A 212 -8.26 14.68 -1.12
C SER A 212 -8.08 15.83 -2.08
N CYS A 213 -9.03 16.00 -2.99
CA CYS A 213 -8.94 17.05 -3.96
C CYS A 213 -9.06 18.41 -3.25
N PRO A 214 -8.08 19.32 -3.37
CA PRO A 214 -8.09 20.57 -2.61
C PRO A 214 -9.37 21.41 -2.82
N GLN A 215 -9.96 21.35 -4.02
CA GLN A 215 -11.20 22.05 -4.35
C GLN A 215 -12.41 21.62 -3.48
N TYR A 216 -12.37 20.44 -2.84
CA TYR A 216 -13.44 19.99 -1.95
C TYR A 216 -13.38 20.67 -0.57
N ASN A 217 -12.21 21.23 -0.20
CA ASN A 217 -11.98 21.88 1.08
C ASN A 217 -12.43 21.02 2.28
N ILE A 218 -12.02 19.74 2.26
CA ILE A 218 -12.30 18.75 3.32
C ILE A 218 -11.04 18.59 4.16
N SER A 219 -11.17 18.84 5.47
CA SER A 219 -10.04 18.74 6.40
C SER A 219 -9.47 17.33 6.44
N ALA A 220 -8.16 17.23 6.70
CA ALA A 220 -7.46 15.95 6.76
C ALA A 220 -8.02 15.02 7.85
N ASP A 221 -8.52 15.55 8.97
CA ASP A 221 -9.20 14.77 10.02
C ASP A 221 -10.48 14.08 9.52
N VAL A 222 -11.29 14.79 8.71
CA VAL A 222 -12.48 14.19 8.09
C VAL A 222 -12.08 13.11 7.09
N GLN A 223 -11.04 13.37 6.29
CA GLN A 223 -10.49 12.35 5.38
C GLN A 223 -10.00 11.11 6.16
N TYR A 224 -9.33 11.31 7.29
CA TYR A 224 -8.84 10.23 8.16
C TYR A 224 -10.01 9.37 8.69
N LYS A 225 -11.09 9.99 9.17
CA LYS A 225 -12.28 9.27 9.65
C LYS A 225 -12.92 8.43 8.55
N VAL A 226 -13.07 9.00 7.35
CA VAL A 226 -13.61 8.29 6.18
C VAL A 226 -12.67 7.15 5.76
N ALA A 227 -11.36 7.39 5.71
CA ALA A 227 -10.37 6.38 5.37
C ALA A 227 -10.36 5.22 6.38
N SER A 228 -10.44 5.53 7.68
CA SER A 228 -10.51 4.53 8.75
C SER A 228 -11.75 3.65 8.63
N ALA A 229 -12.92 4.26 8.45
CA ALA A 229 -14.16 3.53 8.25
C ALA A 229 -14.11 2.66 6.98
N ARG A 230 -13.60 3.20 5.88
CA ARG A 230 -13.48 2.47 4.61
C ARG A 230 -12.53 1.29 4.72
N LEU A 231 -11.33 1.46 5.32
CA LEU A 231 -10.39 0.35 5.51
C LEU A 231 -10.98 -0.75 6.39
N ARG A 232 -11.75 -0.41 7.43
CA ARG A 232 -12.44 -1.41 8.27
C ARG A 232 -13.57 -2.15 7.56
N ARG A 233 -13.99 -1.68 6.37
CA ARG A 233 -14.91 -2.40 5.48
C ARG A 233 -14.17 -3.28 4.46
N TYR A 234 -12.84 -3.23 4.38
CA TYR A 234 -12.09 -4.17 3.55
C TYR A 234 -12.12 -5.55 4.21
N ASN A 235 -12.20 -6.60 3.40
CA ASN A 235 -12.19 -7.97 3.88
C ASN A 235 -10.82 -8.35 4.43
N PHE A 236 -9.74 -7.84 3.83
CA PHE A 236 -8.38 -8.14 4.30
C PHE A 236 -7.39 -7.00 4.03
N VAL A 237 -6.49 -6.76 4.99
CA VAL A 237 -5.42 -5.76 4.86
C VAL A 237 -4.09 -6.41 5.21
N ILE A 238 -3.16 -6.43 4.26
CA ILE A 238 -1.81 -6.98 4.49
C ILE A 238 -0.88 -5.90 5.03
N ILE A 239 -0.15 -6.20 6.12
CA ILE A 239 0.93 -5.34 6.63
C ILE A 239 2.25 -5.83 6.05
N LEU A 240 2.91 -5.02 5.23
CA LEU A 240 4.06 -5.47 4.46
C LEU A 240 5.30 -5.76 5.31
N GLU A 241 5.48 -5.06 6.43
CA GLU A 241 6.53 -5.30 7.41
C GLU A 241 6.44 -6.71 7.97
N LYS A 242 5.21 -7.19 8.21
CA LYS A 242 4.93 -8.51 8.76
C LYS A 242 5.19 -9.63 7.75
N LEU A 243 5.22 -9.36 6.43
CA LEU A 243 5.60 -10.37 5.44
C LEU A 243 7.03 -10.90 5.61
N LYS A 244 7.90 -10.16 6.32
CA LYS A 244 9.24 -10.63 6.70
C LYS A 244 9.18 -11.82 7.66
N ASP A 245 8.13 -11.90 8.47
CA ASP A 245 7.87 -13.06 9.31
C ASP A 245 7.27 -14.19 8.46
N LYS A 246 8.00 -15.30 8.42
CA LYS A 246 7.59 -16.51 7.71
C LYS A 246 6.22 -17.01 8.18
N LYS A 247 5.91 -16.95 9.49
CA LYS A 247 4.62 -17.40 10.04
C LYS A 247 3.46 -16.56 9.52
N TYR A 248 3.65 -15.24 9.41
CA TYR A 248 2.63 -14.34 8.87
C TYR A 248 2.37 -14.62 7.38
N ALA A 249 3.44 -14.79 6.59
CA ALA A 249 3.33 -15.16 5.18
C ALA A 249 2.63 -16.52 4.99
N GLU A 250 3.02 -17.54 5.77
CA GLU A 250 2.39 -18.86 5.77
C GLU A 250 0.91 -18.78 6.20
N ALA A 251 0.56 -17.92 7.17
CA ALA A 251 -0.81 -17.70 7.59
C ALA A 251 -1.67 -17.08 6.46
N ILE A 252 -1.13 -16.15 5.68
CA ILE A 252 -1.81 -15.59 4.50
C ILE A 252 -2.01 -16.66 3.43
N GLU A 253 -0.97 -17.43 3.12
CA GLU A 253 -1.04 -18.49 2.11
C GLU A 253 -2.02 -19.58 2.53
N LYS A 254 -2.06 -19.95 3.82
CA LYS A 254 -3.04 -20.88 4.39
C LYS A 254 -4.46 -20.31 4.33
N PHE A 255 -4.63 -19.03 4.63
CA PHE A 255 -5.92 -18.35 4.57
C PHE A 255 -6.51 -18.42 3.15
N PHE A 256 -5.72 -18.08 2.13
CA PHE A 256 -6.15 -18.13 0.73
C PHE A 256 -5.99 -19.51 0.06
N GLY A 257 -5.39 -20.50 0.71
CA GLY A 257 -5.11 -21.82 0.11
C GLY A 257 -4.17 -21.78 -1.12
N VAL A 258 -3.40 -20.71 -1.31
CA VAL A 258 -2.53 -20.51 -2.48
C VAL A 258 -1.17 -20.00 -2.03
N ASP A 259 -0.11 -20.64 -2.50
CA ASP A 259 1.29 -20.30 -2.21
C ASP A 259 1.80 -19.12 -3.05
N GLY A 260 2.88 -18.50 -2.57
CA GLY A 260 3.68 -17.53 -3.30
C GLY A 260 3.38 -16.07 -2.97
N VAL A 261 2.84 -15.76 -1.80
CA VAL A 261 2.68 -14.36 -1.35
C VAL A 261 4.04 -13.66 -1.25
N THR A 262 5.09 -14.45 -1.04
CA THR A 262 6.48 -14.01 -0.90
C THR A 262 7.26 -13.98 -2.22
N LYS A 263 6.69 -14.47 -3.33
CA LYS A 263 7.39 -14.58 -4.62
C LYS A 263 7.69 -13.19 -5.19
N LYS A 264 8.95 -12.97 -5.55
CA LYS A 264 9.46 -11.67 -5.97
C LYS A 264 9.19 -11.42 -7.45
N ARG A 265 8.74 -10.21 -7.78
CA ARG A 265 8.73 -9.65 -9.14
C ARG A 265 9.34 -8.25 -9.11
N SER A 266 10.07 -7.90 -10.16
CA SER A 266 10.62 -6.56 -10.32
C SER A 266 9.56 -5.58 -10.79
N ALA A 267 9.48 -4.42 -10.14
CA ALA A 267 8.75 -3.28 -10.65
C ALA A 267 9.53 -2.61 -11.80
N PHE A 268 8.83 -1.79 -12.59
CA PHE A 268 9.44 -0.94 -13.61
C PHE A 268 10.57 -0.09 -13.00
N CYS A 269 11.68 0.14 -13.72
CA CYS A 269 12.81 0.98 -13.24
C CYS A 269 13.46 0.57 -11.89
N GLU A 270 13.02 -0.50 -11.21
CA GLU A 270 13.50 -0.83 -9.87
C GLU A 270 15.00 -1.13 -9.84
N ARG A 271 15.49 -1.88 -10.85
CA ARG A 271 16.92 -2.17 -11.00
C ARG A 271 17.74 -0.89 -11.17
N ALA A 272 17.27 0.01 -12.05
CA ALA A 272 17.93 1.28 -12.31
C ALA A 272 17.95 2.19 -11.07
N SER A 273 16.81 2.31 -10.38
CA SER A 273 16.70 3.08 -9.14
C SER A 273 17.61 2.53 -8.05
N HIS A 274 17.68 1.22 -7.84
CA HIS A 274 18.60 0.63 -6.87
C HIS A 274 20.07 0.90 -7.24
N SER A 275 20.45 0.76 -8.51
CA SER A 275 21.80 1.08 -8.97
C SER A 275 22.15 2.56 -8.75
N ALA A 276 21.24 3.47 -9.08
CA ALA A 276 21.43 4.91 -8.89
C ALA A 276 21.55 5.30 -7.42
N ASN A 277 20.71 4.73 -6.54
CA ASN A 277 20.79 4.97 -5.10
C ASN A 277 22.03 4.33 -4.47
N LYS A 278 22.61 3.27 -5.06
CA LYS A 278 23.90 2.72 -4.62
C LYS A 278 25.05 3.66 -4.95
N LEU A 279 25.02 4.30 -6.12
CA LEU A 279 26.05 5.24 -6.56
C LEU A 279 25.98 6.58 -5.81
N ASN A 280 24.76 7.06 -5.57
CA ASN A 280 24.51 8.31 -4.86
C ASN A 280 23.52 8.04 -3.72
N PRO A 281 23.98 7.54 -2.56
CA PRO A 281 23.10 7.24 -1.43
C PRO A 281 22.41 8.50 -0.90
N THR A 282 21.16 8.34 -0.45
CA THR A 282 20.45 9.41 0.26
C THR A 282 20.82 9.34 1.73
N ASN A 283 21.37 10.42 2.29
CA ASN A 283 21.52 10.55 3.73
C ASN A 283 20.16 10.85 4.35
N ILE A 284 19.64 9.94 5.17
CA ILE A 284 18.35 10.11 5.86
C ILE A 284 18.65 10.27 7.33
N THR A 285 18.59 11.50 7.82
CA THR A 285 18.85 11.81 9.22
C THR A 285 17.62 11.51 10.09
N ASN A 286 17.82 11.47 11.41
CA ASN A 286 16.72 11.30 12.35
C ASN A 286 15.74 12.49 12.29
N GLU A 287 16.26 13.70 12.07
CA GLU A 287 15.45 14.91 11.91
C GLU A 287 14.55 14.79 10.68
N THR A 288 15.09 14.28 9.56
CA THR A 288 14.29 14.02 8.34
C THR A 288 13.18 13.00 8.60
N ARG A 289 13.49 11.90 9.33
CA ARG A 289 12.48 10.90 9.71
C ARG A 289 11.39 11.49 10.60
N GLN A 290 11.77 12.31 11.58
CA GLN A 290 10.82 12.97 12.47
C GLN A 290 9.94 13.98 11.72
N GLU A 291 10.50 14.74 10.79
CA GLU A 291 9.73 15.66 9.96
C GLU A 291 8.72 14.90 9.08
N LEU A 292 9.15 13.82 8.43
CA LEU A 292 8.25 12.95 7.67
C LEU A 292 7.18 12.31 8.56
N ALA A 293 7.49 11.96 9.81
CA ALA A 293 6.53 11.44 10.78
C ALA A 293 5.48 12.50 11.13
N ASN A 294 5.91 13.73 11.41
CA ASN A 294 5.00 14.85 11.70
C ASN A 294 4.09 15.15 10.51
N LEU A 295 4.65 15.17 9.30
CA LEU A 295 3.87 15.37 8.08
C LEU A 295 2.85 14.23 7.88
N ASN A 296 3.22 12.98 8.19
CA ASN A 296 2.38 11.79 8.02
C ASN A 296 1.65 11.36 9.31
N GLU A 297 1.40 12.26 10.27
CA GLU A 297 0.81 11.93 11.58
C GLU A 297 -0.51 11.15 11.47
N LEU A 298 -1.40 11.58 10.56
CA LEU A 298 -2.71 10.94 10.40
C LEU A 298 -2.60 9.54 9.78
N ASP A 299 -1.68 9.38 8.83
CA ASP A 299 -1.37 8.07 8.25
C ASP A 299 -0.73 7.14 9.28
N LEU A 300 0.15 7.65 10.15
CA LEU A 300 0.78 6.90 11.24
C LEU A 300 -0.28 6.41 12.22
N ARG A 301 -1.17 7.31 12.63
CA ARG A 301 -2.32 6.97 13.47
C ARG A 301 -3.21 5.92 12.81
N LEU A 302 -3.51 6.07 11.52
CA LEU A 302 -4.33 5.11 10.77
C LEU A 302 -3.66 3.74 10.68
N TYR A 303 -2.37 3.72 10.35
CA TYR A 303 -1.57 2.52 10.26
C TYR A 303 -1.52 1.79 11.60
N ASN A 304 -1.11 2.46 12.68
CA ASN A 304 -1.00 1.86 14.02
C ASN A 304 -2.33 1.29 14.50
N ASN A 305 -3.44 2.03 14.31
CA ASN A 305 -4.78 1.56 14.68
C ASN A 305 -5.26 0.31 13.91
N LEU A 306 -4.62 -0.01 12.78
CA LEU A 306 -4.92 -1.18 11.98
C LEU A 306 -3.89 -2.29 12.20
N SER A 307 -2.61 -1.98 12.33
CA SER A 307 -1.51 -2.95 12.34
C SER A 307 -1.19 -3.52 13.72
N ASP A 308 -1.66 -2.86 14.79
CA ASP A 308 -1.48 -3.28 16.19
C ASP A 308 -2.32 -4.52 16.51
N CYS A 309 -1.90 -5.61 15.89
CA CYS A 309 -2.32 -6.97 16.17
C CYS A 309 -1.17 -7.60 16.94
N GLY A 310 -1.45 -8.26 18.06
CA GLY A 310 -0.46 -9.09 18.75
C GLY A 310 0.17 -10.16 17.83
N ASP A 311 1.06 -10.97 18.39
CA ASP A 311 1.93 -11.85 17.58
C ASP A 311 1.23 -13.12 17.05
N GLU A 312 -0.05 -13.33 17.36
CA GLU A 312 -0.79 -14.50 16.92
C GLU A 312 -1.47 -14.29 15.56
N PHE A 313 -0.91 -14.92 14.52
CA PHE A 313 -1.46 -14.88 13.16
C PHE A 313 -2.36 -16.10 12.88
N ASN A 314 -3.64 -16.01 13.26
CA ASN A 314 -4.64 -17.02 12.91
C ASN A 314 -5.84 -16.41 12.19
N PHE A 315 -5.74 -16.36 10.86
CA PHE A 315 -6.79 -15.81 9.99
C PHE A 315 -7.92 -16.80 9.68
N GLY A 316 -7.83 -18.05 10.15
CA GLY A 316 -8.71 -19.12 9.70
C GLY A 316 -8.43 -19.54 8.25
N ARG A 317 -9.39 -20.21 7.61
CA ARG A 317 -9.32 -20.62 6.20
C ARG A 317 -10.47 -20.00 5.42
N LEU A 318 -10.15 -19.32 4.32
CA LEU A 318 -11.16 -18.78 3.42
C LEU A 318 -11.77 -19.91 2.59
N GLN A 319 -13.09 -20.03 2.61
CA GLN A 319 -13.84 -20.97 1.79
C GLN A 319 -14.57 -20.20 0.69
N PHE A 320 -13.96 -20.08 -0.49
CA PHE A 320 -14.72 -19.70 -1.67
C PHE A 320 -15.51 -20.91 -2.14
N SER A 321 -16.84 -20.78 -2.20
CA SER A 321 -17.70 -21.78 -2.83
C SER A 321 -17.39 -21.77 -4.33
N ALA A 322 -16.52 -22.68 -4.77
CA ALA A 322 -16.22 -22.83 -6.18
C ALA A 322 -17.52 -23.17 -6.91
N ARG A 323 -17.92 -22.34 -7.88
CA ARG A 323 -18.84 -22.80 -8.92
C ARG A 323 -18.05 -23.81 -9.74
N VAL A 324 -18.18 -25.10 -9.41
CA VAL A 324 -17.80 -26.16 -10.34
C VAL A 324 -18.65 -25.90 -11.57
N LYS A 325 -18.04 -25.35 -12.62
CA LYS A 325 -18.63 -25.41 -13.96
C LYS A 325 -18.65 -26.88 -14.30
N GLN A 326 -19.77 -27.55 -14.04
CA GLN A 326 -20.06 -28.83 -14.68
C GLN A 326 -20.15 -28.49 -16.18
N GLY A 327 -19.06 -28.83 -16.89
CA GLY A 327 -18.99 -28.75 -18.34
C GLY A 327 -19.67 -29.95 -18.96
#